data_AF-A0A0F9P8R2-F1
#
_entry.id   AF-A0A0F9P8R2-F1
#
_cell.length_a   1.000
_cell.length_b   1.000
_cell.length_c   1.000
_cell.angle_alpha   90.00
_cell.angle_beta   90.00
_cell.angle_gamma   90.00
#
_symmetry.space_group_name_H-M   'P 1'
#
loop_
_entity.id
_entity.type
_entity.pdbx_description
1 polymer ?
#
loop_
_entity_poly.entity_id
_entity_poly.type
_entity_poly.pdbx_seq_one_letter_code
_entity_poly.pdbx_strand_id
1 'polypeptide(L)' 'MVNGYNGNILRVNLSNEKISIENLDEIFCRRYIGGEGFIVYYLLNELKVGIDPLST' A
#
# COMPACT_ATOMS: atom_id res chain seq x y z
N MET A 1 -15.69 4.33 10.95
CA MET A 1 -14.31 4.47 11.48
C MET A 1 -13.71 3.08 11.45
N VAL A 2 -12.53 2.91 10.86
CA VAL A 2 -11.96 1.57 10.64
C VAL A 2 -11.38 1.04 11.96
N ASN A 3 -12.20 0.38 12.77
CA ASN A 3 -11.78 -0.12 14.08
C ASN A 3 -10.73 -1.23 13.91
N GLY A 4 -9.62 -1.16 14.67
CA GLY A 4 -8.52 -2.12 14.60
C GLY A 4 -7.41 -1.80 13.60
N TYR A 5 -7.57 -0.75 12.78
CA TYR A 5 -6.54 -0.26 11.85
C TYR A 5 -6.12 1.16 12.25
N ASN A 6 -4.86 1.52 11.97
CA ASN A 6 -4.43 2.92 12.12
C ASN A 6 -5.16 3.86 11.13
N GLY A 7 -5.64 3.30 10.01
CA GLY A 7 -6.35 4.05 8.97
C GLY A 7 -5.44 4.82 8.02
N ASN A 8 -4.11 4.78 8.23
CA ASN A 8 -3.13 5.47 7.40
C ASN A 8 -2.07 4.51 6.89
N ILE A 9 -1.65 4.71 5.63
CA ILE A 9 -0.47 4.11 5.03
C ILE A 9 0.51 5.21 4.67
N LEU A 10 1.75 5.08 5.14
CA LEU A 10 2.83 5.98 4.76
C LEU A 10 3.34 5.59 3.37
N ARG A 11 3.22 6.50 2.41
CA ARG A 11 3.78 6.35 1.06
C ARG A 11 5.08 7.13 0.98
N VAL A 12 6.19 6.43 0.74
CA VAL A 12 7.53 7.00 0.67
C VAL A 12 8.13 6.75 -0.70
N ASN A 13 8.53 7.82 -1.39
CA ASN A 13 9.34 7.74 -2.60
C ASN A 13 10.76 8.20 -2.25
N LEU A 14 11.72 7.27 -2.33
CA LEU A 14 13.11 7.52 -1.96
C LEU A 14 13.88 8.29 -3.04
N SER A 15 13.44 8.24 -4.30
CA SER A 15 14.12 8.90 -5.43
C SER A 15 13.95 10.41 -5.44
N ASN A 16 12.88 10.92 -4.80
CA ASN A 16 12.59 12.36 -4.71
C ASN A 16 12.25 12.83 -3.29
N GLU A 17 12.55 12.02 -2.29
CA GLU A 17 12.34 12.33 -0.86
C GLU A 17 10.89 12.72 -0.51
N LYS A 18 9.91 12.27 -1.31
CA LYS A 18 8.50 12.60 -1.08
C LYS A 18 7.86 11.63 -0.10
N ILE A 19 7.23 12.21 0.92
CA ILE A 19 6.41 11.48 1.90
C ILE A 19 4.96 11.95 1.74
N SER A 20 4.02 11.01 1.75
CA SER A 20 2.59 11.28 1.76
C SER A 20 1.84 10.24 2.57
N ILE A 21 0.62 10.58 2.97
CA ILE A 21 -0.28 9.70 3.72
C ILE A 21 -1.43 9.31 2.81
N GLU A 22 -1.65 8.00 2.67
CA GLU A 22 -2.87 7.45 2.11
C GLU A 22 -3.82 7.06 3.24
N ASN A 23 -5.07 7.53 3.18
CA ASN A 23 -6.09 7.14 4.14
C ASN A 23 -6.81 5.89 3.64
N LEU A 24 -6.90 4.87 4.49
CA LEU A 24 -7.59 3.63 4.21
C LEU A 24 -9.10 3.79 4.36
N ASP A 25 -9.84 3.26 3.39
CA ASP A 25 -11.29 3.15 3.48
C ASP A 25 -11.72 1.83 4.16
N GLU A 26 -12.90 1.83 4.77
CA GLU A 26 -13.39 0.66 5.52
C GLU A 26 -13.67 -0.55 4.61
N ILE A 27 -14.07 -0.32 3.36
CA ILE A 27 -14.40 -1.38 2.40
C ILE A 27 -13.12 -2.11 1.99
N PHE A 28 -12.03 -1.37 1.75
CA PHE A 28 -10.71 -1.91 1.47
C PHE A 28 -10.22 -2.79 2.61
N CYS A 29 -10.28 -2.29 3.85
CA CYS A 29 -9.89 -3.06 5.03
C CYS A 29 -10.72 -4.33 5.18
N ARG A 30 -12.04 -4.29 4.95
CA ARG A 30 -12.90 -5.49 4.99
C ARG A 30 -12.59 -6.48 3.88
N ARG A 31 -12.21 -6.01 2.70
CA ARG A 31 -11.94 -6.85 1.54
C ARG A 31 -10.61 -7.58 1.66
N TYR A 32 -9.57 -6.89 2.12
CA TYR A 32 -8.20 -7.41 2.08
C TYR A 32 -7.61 -7.71 3.47
N ILE A 33 -8.31 -7.38 4.55
CA ILE A 33 -8.01 -7.69 5.96
C ILE A 33 -6.71 -7.08 6.51
N GLY A 34 -5.66 -6.91 5.72
CA GLY A 34 -4.37 -6.39 6.17
C GLY A 34 -3.23 -7.31 5.76
N GLY A 35 -2.02 -7.01 6.27
CA GLY A 35 -0.83 -7.83 6.06
C GLY A 35 -0.61 -8.20 4.59
N GLU A 36 -0.51 -9.50 4.30
CA GLU A 36 -0.31 -10.03 2.95
C GLU A 36 -1.42 -9.62 1.97
N GLY A 37 -2.67 -9.48 2.41
CA GLY A 37 -3.77 -9.05 1.54
C GLY A 37 -3.56 -7.63 1.01
N PHE A 38 -3.01 -6.73 1.82
CA PHE A 38 -2.66 -5.38 1.38
C PHE A 38 -1.45 -5.43 0.44
N ILE A 39 -0.42 -6.21 0.79
CA ILE A 39 0.79 -6.36 -0.02
C ILE A 39 0.42 -6.84 -1.43
N VAL A 40 -0.36 -7.91 -1.56
CA VAL A 40 -0.75 -8.46 -2.86
C VAL A 40 -1.58 -7.45 -3.65
N TYR A 41 -2.52 -6.73 -3.01
CA TYR A 41 -3.27 -5.68 -3.70
C TYR A 41 -2.35 -4.62 -4.30
N TYR A 42 -1.42 -4.06 -3.52
CA TYR A 42 -0.56 -3.00 -4.01
C TYR A 42 0.43 -3.50 -5.06
N LEU A 43 1.06 -4.66 -4.85
CA LEU A 43 1.97 -5.22 -5.86
C LEU A 43 1.23 -5.53 -7.17
N LEU A 44 0.01 -6.07 -7.10
CA LEU A 44 -0.76 -6.41 -8.31
C LEU A 44 -1.20 -5.16 -9.10
N ASN A 45 -1.57 -4.07 -8.41
CA ASN A 45 -2.12 -2.89 -9.06
C ASN A 45 -1.08 -1.83 -9.42
N GLU A 46 0.02 -1.74 -8.68
CA GLU A 46 0.99 -0.63 -8.80
C GLU A 46 2.37 -1.08 -9.30
N LEU A 47 2.75 -2.35 -9.13
CA LEU A 47 4.05 -2.84 -9.59
C LEU A 47 3.98 -3.25 -11.07
N LYS A 48 4.94 -2.76 -11.85
CA LYS A 48 5.07 -3.18 -13.26
C LYS A 48 5.40 -4.67 -13.35
N VAL A 49 4.66 -5.39 -14.19
CA VAL A 49 4.92 -6.81 -14.46
C VAL A 49 6.33 -7.00 -15.02
N GLY A 50 7.07 -7.96 -14.46
CA GLY A 50 8.43 -8.30 -14.89
C GLY A 50 9.48 -7.23 -14.58
N ILE A 51 9.22 -6.33 -13.64
CA ILE A 51 10.22 -5.38 -13.15
C ILE A 51 11.43 -6.12 -12.55
N ASP A 52 12.63 -5.57 -12.76
CA ASP A 52 13.83 -6.09 -12.13
C ASP A 52 13.72 -5.93 -10.60
N PRO A 53 13.84 -7.02 -9.82
CA PRO A 53 13.75 -6.98 -8.36
C PRO A 53 14.74 -6.02 -7.67
N LEU A 54 15.82 -5.64 -8.35
CA LEU A 54 16.85 -4.73 -7.83
C LEU A 54 16.79 -3.33 -8.45
N SER A 55 15.78 -3.03 -9.27
CA SER A 55 15.59 -1.71 -9.84
C SER A 55 15.03 -0.70 -8.83
N THR A 56 15.36 0.58 -9.05
CA THR A 56 14.88 1.76 -8.31
C THR A 56 13.68 2.42 -8.95
#